data_AF-A0A924X7T8-F1
#
_entry.id   AF-A0A924X7T8-F1
#
_cell.length_a   1.000
_cell.length_b   1.000
_cell.length_c   1.000
_cell.angle_alpha   90.00
_cell.angle_beta   90.00
_cell.angle_gamma   90.00
#
_symmetry.space_group_name_H-M   'P 1'
#
loop_
_entity.id
_entity.type
_entity.pdbx_description
1 polymer ?
#
loop_
_entity_poly.entity_id
_entity_poly.type
_entity_poly.pdbx_seq_one_letter_code
_entity_poly.pdbx_strand_id
1 'polypeptide(L)'
;MKYQSLTILAAAAATLYGCATPQTETASGGIETSSRWMATISPVASSMAMDTALTKDTVMLTDSTMMKDTTMKHDMMTMGHAIAGSAIVTPASSSETSATVMISGATAGESYPWHVHTGTCGNDQGIVGPPASYTPITADASGKGEVAVTLPFSTPTTGSYMVNVHHMGKVVSCGQLSLSATR
;
A
#
# COMPACT_ATOMS: atom_id res chain seq x y z
N MET A 1 -23.90 24.27 80.91
CA MET A 1 -24.58 23.97 79.64
C MET A 1 -24.53 22.47 79.42
N LYS A 2 -25.69 21.85 79.17
CA LYS A 2 -25.97 20.41 79.36
C LYS A 2 -25.55 19.57 78.15
N TYR A 3 -25.02 18.37 78.44
CA TYR A 3 -24.83 17.25 77.52
C TYR A 3 -26.17 16.63 77.14
N GLN A 4 -26.33 16.23 75.87
CA GLN A 4 -27.22 15.11 75.52
C GLN A 4 -26.77 14.45 74.22
N SER A 5 -26.22 13.24 74.36
CA SER A 5 -26.06 12.24 73.31
C SER A 5 -27.42 11.63 72.98
N LEU A 6 -27.69 11.35 71.70
CA LEU A 6 -28.67 10.34 71.28
C LEU A 6 -28.17 9.62 70.02
N THR A 7 -28.26 8.29 70.08
CA THR A 7 -27.64 7.31 69.20
C THR A 7 -28.64 6.72 68.20
N ILE A 8 -28.12 6.40 67.00
CA ILE A 8 -28.47 5.29 66.08
C ILE A 8 -29.82 5.35 65.34
N LEU A 9 -29.74 5.37 64.00
CA LEU A 9 -30.30 4.29 63.16
C LEU A 9 -29.62 4.27 61.79
N ALA A 10 -28.96 3.15 61.51
CA ALA A 10 -28.44 2.81 60.19
C ALA A 10 -29.62 2.51 59.26
N ALA A 11 -29.63 3.16 58.09
CA ALA A 11 -30.40 2.73 56.94
C ALA A 11 -29.43 2.57 55.77
N ALA A 12 -29.05 1.32 55.49
CA ALA A 12 -28.38 0.95 54.27
C ALA A 12 -29.42 0.97 53.14
N ALA A 13 -29.40 2.03 52.32
CA ALA A 13 -30.11 2.07 51.06
C ALA A 13 -29.13 1.70 49.93
N ALA A 14 -29.13 0.42 49.56
CA ALA A 14 -28.55 -0.04 48.31
C ALA A 14 -29.55 0.27 47.18
N THR A 15 -29.33 1.36 46.45
CA THR A 15 -29.99 1.61 45.16
C THR A 15 -28.93 1.77 44.09
N LEU A 16 -28.89 0.75 43.23
CA LEU A 16 -28.21 0.72 41.94
C LEU A 16 -28.76 1.85 41.06
N TYR A 17 -27.93 2.83 40.71
CA TYR A 17 -28.05 3.57 39.47
C TYR A 17 -26.65 4.01 39.06
N GLY A 18 -26.14 3.39 38.00
CA GLY A 18 -24.90 3.79 37.38
C GLY A 18 -25.04 5.20 36.83
N CYS A 19 -24.29 6.14 37.40
CA CYS A 19 -23.85 7.31 36.67
C CYS A 19 -22.41 7.02 36.27
N ALA A 20 -22.26 6.49 35.06
CA ALA A 20 -20.98 6.55 34.37
C ALA A 20 -20.54 8.01 34.37
N THR A 21 -19.38 8.29 34.94
CA THR A 21 -18.70 9.57 34.80
C THR A 21 -18.59 9.88 33.31
N PRO A 22 -18.96 11.08 32.83
CA PRO A 22 -18.48 11.51 31.53
C PRO A 22 -16.95 11.52 31.63
N GLN A 23 -16.29 10.62 30.89
CA GLN A 23 -14.87 10.77 30.69
C GLN A 23 -14.70 12.07 29.91
N THR A 24 -14.28 13.12 30.62
CA THR A 24 -13.54 14.20 30.01
C THR A 24 -12.24 13.58 29.52
N GLU A 25 -12.30 12.91 28.37
CA GLU A 25 -11.12 12.57 27.61
C GLU A 25 -10.51 13.90 27.21
N THR A 26 -9.56 14.34 28.02
CA THR A 26 -8.49 15.21 27.59
C THR A 26 -8.01 14.64 26.26
N ALA A 27 -8.33 15.33 25.17
CA ALA A 27 -7.77 15.10 23.86
C ALA A 27 -6.26 15.36 23.94
N SER A 28 -5.53 14.43 24.55
CA SER A 28 -4.15 14.19 24.21
C SER A 28 -4.21 13.68 22.79
N GLY A 29 -3.65 14.45 21.85
CA GLY A 29 -3.65 14.16 20.42
C GLY A 29 -3.06 12.78 20.13
N GLY A 30 -3.90 11.76 20.27
CA GLY A 30 -3.60 10.41 19.87
C GLY A 30 -3.32 10.45 18.39
N ILE A 31 -2.16 9.96 17.97
CA ILE A 31 -1.91 9.59 16.60
C ILE A 31 -3.12 8.74 16.20
N GLU A 32 -3.95 9.25 15.30
CA GLU A 32 -5.15 8.56 14.86
C GLU A 32 -4.68 7.27 14.18
N THR A 33 -4.66 6.16 14.93
CA THR A 33 -4.37 4.80 14.44
C THR A 33 -5.44 4.31 13.46
N SER A 34 -6.39 5.18 13.09
CA SER A 34 -7.49 5.00 12.15
C SER A 34 -7.04 4.95 10.69
N SER A 35 -5.89 5.56 10.34
CA SER A 35 -5.51 5.78 8.93
C SER A 35 -4.53 4.73 8.42
N ARG A 36 -4.87 3.44 8.57
CA ARG A 36 -4.14 2.36 7.91
C ARG A 36 -4.58 2.25 6.46
N TRP A 37 -3.65 2.35 5.53
CA TRP A 37 -3.88 2.09 4.12
C TRP A 37 -3.26 0.76 3.71
N MET A 38 -3.93 0.05 2.80
CA MET A 38 -3.44 -1.19 2.24
C MET A 38 -3.59 -1.18 0.71
N ALA A 39 -2.64 -1.78 0.02
CA ALA A 39 -2.71 -2.01 -1.41
C ALA A 39 -2.30 -3.45 -1.74
N THR A 40 -2.95 -4.04 -2.74
CA THR A 40 -2.39 -5.16 -3.51
C THR A 40 -1.69 -4.56 -4.73
N ILE A 41 -0.41 -4.89 -4.90
CA ILE A 41 0.41 -4.43 -6.01
C ILE A 41 0.34 -5.48 -7.11
N SER A 42 -0.09 -5.08 -8.29
CA SER A 42 -0.19 -5.95 -9.46
C SER A 42 0.71 -5.44 -10.59
N PRO A 43 1.25 -6.33 -11.44
CA PRO A 43 2.00 -5.91 -12.62
C PRO A 43 1.17 -4.95 -13.46
N VAL A 44 1.77 -3.84 -13.89
CA VAL A 44 1.13 -3.05 -14.95
C VAL A 44 1.35 -3.83 -16.23
N ALA A 45 0.29 -4.08 -17.00
CA ALA A 45 0.45 -4.69 -18.31
C ALA A 45 1.37 -3.76 -19.13
N SER A 46 2.62 -4.16 -19.33
CA SER A 46 3.59 -3.36 -20.07
C SER A 46 3.06 -3.11 -21.47
N SER A 47 2.54 -1.92 -21.72
CA SER A 47 2.35 -1.39 -23.06
C SER A 47 3.73 -1.07 -23.66
N MET A 48 4.54 -2.10 -23.87
CA MET A 48 5.69 -2.03 -24.75
C MET A 48 5.34 -2.89 -25.96
N ALA A 49 4.58 -2.28 -26.87
CA ALA A 49 4.82 -2.52 -28.28
C ALA A 49 6.31 -2.26 -28.50
N MET A 50 7.10 -3.34 -28.61
CA MET A 50 8.33 -3.21 -29.36
C MET A 50 7.89 -2.81 -30.76
N ASP A 51 8.27 -1.59 -31.15
CA ASP A 51 8.39 -1.15 -32.53
C ASP A 51 9.30 -2.16 -33.25
N THR A 52 8.74 -3.31 -33.59
CA THR A 52 9.25 -4.13 -34.66
C THR A 52 8.75 -3.36 -35.87
N ALA A 53 9.62 -2.50 -36.40
CA ALA A 53 9.47 -1.97 -37.74
C ALA A 53 9.09 -3.15 -38.64
N LEU A 54 7.80 -3.26 -38.93
CA LEU A 54 7.26 -4.14 -39.94
C LEU A 54 7.80 -3.57 -41.24
N THR A 55 8.98 -4.02 -41.65
CA THR A 55 9.44 -3.79 -43.01
C THR A 55 8.38 -4.39 -43.92
N LYS A 56 7.66 -3.49 -44.61
CA LYS A 56 6.85 -3.79 -45.78
C LYS A 56 7.67 -4.66 -46.71
N ASP A 57 7.42 -5.96 -46.68
CA ASP A 57 7.62 -6.86 -47.80
C ASP A 57 6.82 -8.14 -47.54
N THR A 58 5.49 -7.98 -47.62
CA THR A 58 4.58 -9.12 -47.76
C THR A 58 4.70 -9.66 -49.18
N VAL A 59 5.68 -10.53 -49.41
CA VAL A 59 5.63 -11.45 -50.55
C VAL A 59 4.54 -12.47 -50.25
N MET A 60 3.49 -12.42 -51.06
CA MET A 60 2.46 -13.45 -51.16
C MET A 60 3.12 -14.79 -51.48
N LEU A 61 3.05 -15.77 -50.58
CA LEU A 61 3.29 -17.17 -50.91
C LEU A 61 2.12 -18.02 -50.44
N THR A 62 1.34 -18.44 -51.43
CA THR A 62 0.31 -19.47 -51.37
C THR A 62 0.99 -20.84 -51.23
N ASP A 63 1.04 -21.40 -50.01
CA ASP A 63 1.22 -22.84 -49.86
C ASP A 63 0.52 -23.37 -48.60
N SER A 64 -0.09 -24.53 -48.74
CA SER A 64 -1.14 -25.09 -47.89
C SER A 64 -0.60 -25.84 -46.66
N THR A 65 0.41 -25.28 -45.99
CA THR A 65 1.04 -25.88 -44.79
C THR A 65 0.83 -25.09 -43.50
N MET A 66 0.02 -24.03 -43.50
CA MET A 66 -0.38 -23.32 -42.28
C MET A 66 -1.52 -24.04 -41.54
N MET A 67 -1.22 -25.13 -40.83
CA MET A 67 -1.93 -25.57 -39.61
C MET A 67 -1.05 -26.50 -38.75
N LYS A 68 0.21 -26.13 -38.51
CA LYS A 68 1.05 -26.75 -37.47
C LYS A 68 1.87 -25.75 -36.65
N ASP A 69 1.37 -24.53 -36.52
CA ASP A 69 1.99 -23.53 -35.63
C ASP A 69 0.93 -22.66 -34.94
N THR A 70 -0.11 -23.30 -34.40
CA THR A 70 -1.05 -22.66 -33.46
C THR A 70 -0.51 -22.69 -32.02
N THR A 71 0.81 -22.83 -31.86
CA THR A 71 1.49 -22.72 -30.56
C THR A 71 2.26 -21.39 -30.48
N MET A 72 1.67 -20.32 -31.03
CA MET A 72 2.23 -18.96 -31.01
C MET A 72 1.25 -17.94 -30.39
N LYS A 73 0.47 -18.30 -29.35
CA LYS A 73 -0.37 -17.34 -28.59
C LYS A 73 -0.55 -17.66 -27.09
N HIS A 74 0.41 -18.32 -26.44
CA HIS A 74 0.42 -18.39 -24.97
C HIS A 74 1.78 -18.25 -24.31
N ASP A 75 2.86 -18.22 -25.08
CA ASP A 75 4.08 -17.57 -24.62
C ASP A 75 3.92 -16.06 -24.85
N MET A 76 3.03 -15.50 -24.03
CA MET A 76 3.17 -14.14 -23.51
C MET A 76 4.59 -14.07 -22.99
N MET A 77 5.51 -13.65 -23.86
CA MET A 77 6.88 -13.33 -23.51
C MET A 77 6.79 -12.28 -22.41
N THR A 78 6.82 -12.77 -21.18
CA THR A 78 6.74 -12.01 -19.94
C THR A 78 8.10 -11.36 -19.78
N MET A 79 8.34 -10.35 -20.60
CA MET A 79 9.49 -9.45 -20.51
C MET A 79 9.09 -8.16 -19.79
N GLY A 80 8.12 -8.26 -18.89
CA GLY A 80 8.02 -7.41 -17.72
C GLY A 80 8.08 -8.36 -16.52
N HIS A 81 8.99 -8.14 -15.59
CA HIS A 81 8.95 -8.85 -14.32
C HIS A 81 7.52 -8.77 -13.79
N ALA A 82 6.88 -9.92 -13.58
CA ALA A 82 5.53 -9.98 -13.03
C ALA A 82 5.61 -9.65 -11.53
N ILE A 83 6.04 -8.42 -11.22
CA ILE A 83 6.20 -7.91 -9.86
C ILE A 83 4.81 -7.76 -9.26
N ALA A 84 4.50 -8.64 -8.31
CA ALA A 84 3.28 -8.58 -7.53
C ALA A 84 3.63 -8.47 -6.05
N GLY A 85 2.72 -7.93 -5.24
CA GLY A 85 3.02 -7.68 -3.85
C GLY A 85 1.90 -7.01 -3.08
N SER A 86 2.29 -6.40 -1.96
CA SER A 86 1.40 -5.61 -1.12
C SER A 86 2.14 -4.43 -0.50
N ALA A 87 1.38 -3.43 -0.10
CA ALA A 87 1.87 -2.32 0.70
C ALA A 87 0.93 -2.03 1.87
N ILE A 88 1.52 -1.67 3.00
CA ILE A 88 0.81 -1.15 4.18
C ILE A 88 1.41 0.20 4.51
N VAL A 89 0.56 1.20 4.69
CA VAL A 89 0.96 2.56 5.07
C VAL A 89 0.17 2.96 6.32
N THR A 90 0.87 3.39 7.36
CA THR A 90 0.27 3.75 8.66
C THR A 90 0.96 4.98 9.26
N PRO A 91 0.28 5.74 10.12
CA PRO A 91 0.93 6.79 10.90
C PRO A 91 2.08 6.23 11.74
N ALA A 92 3.25 6.88 11.67
CA ALA A 92 4.36 6.66 12.60
C ALA A 92 4.37 7.75 13.69
N SER A 93 4.08 8.99 13.29
CA SER A 93 3.90 10.15 14.18
C SER A 93 2.92 11.14 13.55
N SER A 94 2.71 12.32 14.14
CA SER A 94 1.84 13.36 13.54
C SER A 94 2.39 13.92 12.22
N SER A 95 3.70 13.78 11.97
CA SER A 95 4.39 14.28 10.78
C SER A 95 5.10 13.20 9.96
N GLU A 96 4.96 11.94 10.35
CA GLU A 96 5.66 10.83 9.69
C GLU A 96 4.73 9.64 9.44
N THR A 97 5.06 8.92 8.38
CA THR A 97 4.32 7.77 7.89
C THR A 97 5.23 6.55 7.86
N SER A 98 4.84 5.47 8.51
CA SER A 98 5.48 4.17 8.30
C SER A 98 4.89 3.50 7.06
N ALA A 99 5.75 3.01 6.18
CA ALA A 99 5.35 2.25 5.01
C ALA A 99 6.15 0.96 4.92
N THR A 100 5.44 -0.15 4.72
CA THR A 100 6.02 -1.47 4.45
C THR A 100 5.57 -1.93 3.08
N VAL A 101 6.51 -2.37 2.24
CA VAL A 101 6.23 -2.89 0.90
C VAL A 101 6.90 -4.24 0.75
N MET A 102 6.12 -5.21 0.27
CA MET A 102 6.58 -6.55 -0.05
C MET A 102 6.33 -6.84 -1.53
N ILE A 103 7.31 -7.42 -2.22
CA ILE A 103 7.20 -7.82 -3.63
C ILE A 103 7.67 -9.26 -3.83
N SER A 104 7.25 -9.83 -4.95
CA SER A 104 7.64 -11.14 -5.46
C SER A 104 7.69 -11.11 -6.98
N GLY A 105 8.40 -12.08 -7.58
CA GLY A 105 8.60 -12.14 -9.04
C GLY A 105 9.73 -11.23 -9.55
N ALA A 106 10.55 -10.70 -8.65
CA ALA A 106 11.71 -9.87 -8.95
C ALA A 106 12.93 -10.70 -9.35
N THR A 107 13.86 -10.09 -10.08
CA THR A 107 15.19 -10.67 -10.30
C THR A 107 16.00 -10.60 -9.02
N ALA A 108 16.59 -11.72 -8.62
CA ALA A 108 17.41 -11.79 -7.41
C ALA A 108 18.59 -10.80 -7.44
N GLY A 109 18.81 -10.12 -6.31
CA GLY A 109 19.91 -9.16 -6.13
C GLY A 109 19.66 -7.78 -6.75
N GLU A 110 18.59 -7.59 -7.51
CA GLU A 110 18.25 -6.30 -8.08
C GLU A 110 17.52 -5.39 -7.08
N SER A 111 17.61 -4.09 -7.36
CA SER A 111 16.99 -3.02 -6.59
C SER A 111 15.81 -2.42 -7.36
N TYR A 112 14.69 -2.26 -6.65
CA TYR A 112 13.42 -1.79 -7.19
C TYR A 112 12.99 -0.53 -6.41
N PRO A 113 13.22 0.68 -6.96
CA PRO A 113 12.67 1.90 -6.40
C PRO A 113 11.15 1.83 -6.35
N TRP A 114 10.54 2.46 -5.37
CA TRP A 114 9.09 2.49 -5.20
C TRP A 114 8.71 3.78 -4.51
N HIS A 115 7.47 4.22 -4.72
CA HIS A 115 6.99 5.46 -4.13
C HIS A 115 5.51 5.35 -3.77
N VAL A 116 5.08 6.19 -2.83
CA VAL A 116 3.67 6.56 -2.67
C VAL A 116 3.44 7.78 -3.54
N HIS A 117 2.36 7.76 -4.31
CA HIS A 117 1.96 8.86 -5.17
C HIS A 117 0.52 9.30 -4.87
N THR A 118 0.20 10.54 -5.21
CA THR A 118 -1.18 11.03 -5.30
C THR A 118 -1.82 10.54 -6.60
N GLY A 119 -3.12 10.26 -6.56
CA GLY A 119 -3.91 9.84 -7.72
C GLY A 119 -4.22 8.35 -7.72
N THR A 120 -4.23 7.75 -8.91
CA THR A 120 -4.55 6.33 -9.11
C THR A 120 -3.53 5.66 -10.00
N CYS A 121 -3.50 4.33 -9.99
CA CYS A 121 -2.76 3.60 -11.02
C CYS A 121 -3.23 4.02 -12.42
N GLY A 122 -2.30 4.47 -13.27
CA GLY A 122 -2.58 5.00 -14.61
C GLY A 122 -2.94 6.50 -14.68
N ASN A 123 -3.12 7.17 -13.55
CA ASN A 123 -3.29 8.62 -13.46
C ASN A 123 -2.42 9.18 -12.32
N ASP A 124 -1.12 9.23 -12.59
CA ASP A 124 -0.10 9.67 -11.63
C ASP A 124 -0.12 11.20 -11.47
N GLN A 125 -0.23 11.68 -10.23
CA GLN A 125 -0.25 13.10 -9.87
C GLN A 125 0.97 13.53 -9.04
N GLY A 126 2.00 12.67 -8.93
CA GLY A 126 3.29 12.98 -8.32
C GLY A 126 3.58 12.21 -7.02
N ILE A 127 4.86 12.15 -6.69
CA ILE A 127 5.38 11.49 -5.48
C ILE A 127 4.97 12.30 -4.24
N VAL A 128 4.56 11.60 -3.19
CA VAL A 128 4.31 12.20 -1.88
C VAL A 128 5.64 12.31 -1.11
N GLY A 129 6.01 13.53 -0.74
CA GLY A 129 7.25 13.77 0.01
C GLY A 129 8.53 13.63 -0.84
N PRO A 130 9.71 13.63 -0.20
CA PRO A 130 11.00 13.61 -0.91
C PRO A 130 11.30 12.23 -1.53
N PRO A 131 11.61 12.13 -2.83
CA PRO A 131 11.95 10.83 -3.46
C PRO A 131 13.14 10.12 -2.81
N ALA A 132 14.12 10.87 -2.30
CA ALA A 132 15.30 10.33 -1.63
C ALA A 132 14.99 9.64 -0.28
N SER A 133 13.80 9.84 0.29
CA SER A 133 13.38 9.17 1.54
C SER A 133 12.89 7.74 1.31
N TYR A 134 12.70 7.32 0.06
CA TYR A 134 12.24 5.97 -0.28
C TYR A 134 13.43 5.04 -0.47
N THR A 135 13.73 4.22 0.54
CA THR A 135 14.72 3.15 0.42
C THR A 135 14.25 2.11 -0.61
N PRO A 136 15.02 1.84 -1.68
CA PRO A 136 14.65 0.84 -2.67
C PRO A 136 14.48 -0.56 -2.08
N ILE A 137 13.59 -1.37 -2.67
CA ILE A 137 13.42 -2.78 -2.29
C ILE A 137 14.51 -3.60 -2.96
N THR A 138 15.26 -4.38 -2.19
CA THR A 138 16.25 -5.33 -2.75
C THR A 138 15.67 -6.72 -2.75
N ALA A 139 15.69 -7.39 -3.90
CA ALA A 139 15.19 -8.75 -4.02
C ALA A 139 16.23 -9.77 -3.53
N ASP A 140 15.77 -10.75 -2.75
CA ASP A 140 16.53 -11.89 -2.28
C ASP A 140 16.74 -12.94 -3.38
N ALA A 141 17.43 -14.03 -3.04
CA ALA A 141 17.70 -15.14 -3.97
C ALA A 141 16.44 -15.84 -4.51
N SER A 142 15.29 -15.65 -3.87
CA SER A 142 13.99 -16.20 -4.30
C SER A 142 13.16 -15.22 -5.14
N GLY A 143 13.70 -14.03 -5.42
CA GLY A 143 12.98 -12.98 -6.15
C GLY A 143 11.91 -12.29 -5.31
N LYS A 144 12.03 -12.33 -3.98
CA LYS A 144 11.18 -11.61 -3.02
C LYS A 144 11.92 -10.45 -2.42
N GLY A 145 11.23 -9.37 -2.11
CA GLY A 145 11.83 -8.23 -1.41
C GLY A 145 10.86 -7.64 -0.41
N GLU A 146 11.40 -7.14 0.69
CA GLU A 146 10.64 -6.42 1.70
C GLU A 146 11.44 -5.18 2.13
N VAL A 147 10.73 -4.08 2.35
CA VAL A 147 11.30 -2.88 2.95
C VAL A 147 10.28 -2.25 3.89
N ALA A 148 10.76 -1.75 5.02
CA ALA A 148 10.01 -0.92 5.94
C ALA A 148 10.75 0.41 6.12
N VAL A 149 10.06 1.54 5.96
CA VAL A 149 10.64 2.88 6.02
C VAL A 149 9.71 3.84 6.75
N THR A 150 10.28 4.82 7.45
CA THR A 150 9.55 5.98 7.99
C THR A 150 9.77 7.16 7.04
N LEU A 151 8.69 7.65 6.46
CA LEU A 151 8.66 8.72 5.47
C LEU A 151 8.29 10.05 6.14
N PRO A 152 8.94 11.16 5.76
CA PRO A 152 8.79 12.46 6.44
C PRO A 152 7.58 13.25 5.92
N PHE A 153 6.39 12.65 5.99
CA PHE A 153 5.12 13.32 5.76
C PHE A 153 4.01 12.72 6.63
N SER A 154 3.02 13.54 7.00
CA SER A 154 1.83 13.11 7.73
C SER A 154 1.02 12.12 6.91
N THR A 155 0.61 11.01 7.51
CA THR A 155 -0.21 10.00 6.81
C THR A 155 -1.54 10.61 6.39
N PRO A 156 -1.91 10.53 5.09
CA PRO A 156 -3.19 11.04 4.63
C PRO A 156 -4.37 10.31 5.29
N THR A 157 -5.43 11.04 5.62
CA THR A 157 -6.67 10.48 6.17
C THR A 157 -7.78 10.35 5.13
N THR A 158 -7.63 11.01 3.98
CA THR A 158 -8.57 11.02 2.84
C THR A 158 -7.79 11.23 1.54
N GLY A 159 -8.43 10.98 0.40
CA GLY A 159 -7.86 11.20 -0.92
C GLY A 159 -7.62 9.91 -1.70
N SER A 160 -6.93 10.04 -2.83
CA SER A 160 -6.54 8.90 -3.68
C SER A 160 -5.03 8.81 -3.72
N TYR A 161 -4.52 7.65 -3.35
CA TYR A 161 -3.08 7.37 -3.33
C TYR A 161 -2.83 5.98 -3.91
N MET A 162 -1.64 5.79 -4.46
CA MET A 162 -1.19 4.51 -4.95
C MET A 162 0.27 4.29 -4.58
N VAL A 163 0.68 3.02 -4.59
CA VAL A 163 2.08 2.63 -4.53
C VAL A 163 2.47 2.08 -5.89
N ASN A 164 3.58 2.54 -6.44
CA ASN A 164 4.17 1.97 -7.64
C ASN A 164 5.56 1.40 -7.34
N VAL A 165 5.99 0.45 -8.16
CA VAL A 165 7.34 -0.12 -8.13
C VAL A 165 7.95 0.08 -9.50
N HIS A 166 9.22 0.47 -9.52
CA HIS A 166 9.98 0.77 -10.71
C HIS A 166 11.05 -0.27 -10.98
N HIS A 167 11.34 -0.47 -12.26
CA HIS A 167 12.52 -1.16 -12.75
C HIS A 167 13.05 -0.39 -13.97
N MET A 168 14.35 -0.08 -13.98
CA MET A 168 15.00 0.70 -15.06
C MET A 168 14.26 2.01 -15.42
N GLY A 169 13.71 2.71 -14.42
CA GLY A 169 13.00 3.98 -14.61
C GLY A 169 11.58 3.86 -15.16
N LYS A 170 11.03 2.65 -15.30
CA LYS A 170 9.65 2.39 -15.69
C LYS A 170 8.86 1.84 -14.52
N VAL A 171 7.58 2.22 -14.40
CA VAL A 171 6.65 1.57 -13.48
C VAL A 171 6.37 0.16 -14.00
N VAL A 172 6.64 -0.85 -13.20
CA VAL A 172 6.41 -2.27 -13.53
C VAL A 172 5.25 -2.88 -12.75
N SER A 173 4.87 -2.28 -11.63
CA SER A 173 3.68 -2.66 -10.89
C SER A 173 3.08 -1.49 -10.12
N CYS A 174 1.79 -1.59 -9.83
CA CYS A 174 1.05 -0.56 -9.12
C CYS A 174 -0.06 -1.18 -8.27
N GLY A 175 -0.35 -0.56 -7.12
CA GLY A 175 -1.46 -0.91 -6.26
C GLY A 175 -2.15 0.33 -5.72
N GLN A 176 -3.47 0.40 -5.87
CA GLN A 176 -4.27 1.47 -5.26
C GLN A 176 -4.29 1.30 -3.75
N LEU A 177 -3.95 2.35 -3.00
CA LEU A 177 -4.11 2.37 -1.55
C LEU A 177 -5.58 2.58 -1.21
N SER A 178 -6.11 1.70 -0.37
CA SER A 178 -7.44 1.80 0.21
C SER A 178 -7.33 1.90 1.73
N LEU A 179 -8.09 2.81 2.33
CA LEU A 179 -8.21 2.90 3.79
C LEU A 179 -8.82 1.59 4.32
N SER A 180 -8.09 0.94 5.21
CA SER A 180 -8.60 -0.14 6.03
C SER A 180 -9.15 0.47 7.32
N ALA A 181 -10.47 0.46 7.48
CA ALA A 181 -11.09 0.88 8.73
C ALA A 181 -10.65 -0.07 9.86
N THR A 182 -10.00 0.46 10.89
CA THR A 182 -9.78 -0.26 12.15
C THR A 182 -11.11 -0.30 12.88
N ARG A 183 -11.70 -1.49 13.06
CA ARG A 183 -12.92 -1.68 13.87
C ARG A 183 -12.63 -1.54 15.36
#